data_AF-A0A094FG24-F1
#
_entry.id   AF-A0A094FG24-F1
#
_cell.length_a   1.000
_cell.length_b   1.000
_cell.length_c   1.000
_cell.angle_alpha   90.00
_cell.angle_beta   90.00
_cell.angle_gamma   90.00
#
_symmetry.space_group_name_H-M   'P 1'
#
loop_
_entity.id
_entity.type
_entity.pdbx_description
1 polymer ?
#
loop_
_entity_poly.entity_id
_entity_poly.type
_entity_poly.pdbx_seq_one_letter_code
_entity_poly.pdbx_strand_id
1 'polypeptide(L)'
;MAKTPALPPADKIFAGKVFVLQGNFGRYPRTHLNITRLIARHGGRVDTMVTDRTTLLVTTIEEFRKRTPAIEKAISLGKARCRIVQWEYIEDSIFTKNGKPRVISANFHEIQSVLKRENRLSEAKAIYKKIFIHDANSMKGLADPGLHHVYVDTTGFKYHVVVSRLTKVDSKTRVEKYTLLLFESNAAPYTYMVGAKYNRPGAATTYIKEYMIPSTFDVSFKQFHKFFKLKTGIEWDCRLDKLKSGEDSFVYMPPPKDTPRGVLPMGWMEPEVAKPDNGADNEAATM
;
A
#
# COMPACT_ATOMS: atom_id res chain seq x y z
N MET A 1 36.00 -36.72 -29.43
CA MET A 1 34.79 -35.94 -29.78
C MET A 1 33.63 -36.45 -28.92
N ALA A 2 33.23 -35.68 -27.90
CA ALA A 2 32.12 -36.06 -27.03
C ALA A 2 30.80 -35.89 -27.80
N LYS A 3 30.04 -36.99 -27.95
CA LYS A 3 28.72 -36.99 -28.60
C LYS A 3 27.78 -36.06 -27.83
N THR A 4 27.31 -35.00 -28.48
CA THR A 4 26.15 -34.21 -28.03
C THR A 4 24.98 -35.17 -27.78
N PRO A 5 24.36 -35.19 -26.59
CA PRO A 5 23.21 -36.05 -26.34
C PRO A 5 22.06 -35.61 -27.26
N ALA A 6 21.49 -36.57 -27.98
CA ALA A 6 20.34 -36.36 -28.86
C ALA A 6 19.21 -35.67 -28.10
N LEU A 7 18.56 -34.68 -28.72
CA LEU A 7 17.39 -34.03 -28.14
C LEU A 7 16.36 -35.12 -27.77
N PRO A 8 15.84 -35.14 -26.53
CA PRO A 8 14.83 -36.10 -26.15
C PRO A 8 13.58 -35.96 -27.04
N PRO A 9 12.85 -37.07 -27.31
CA PRO A 9 11.59 -37.02 -28.04
C PRO A 9 10.65 -35.97 -27.46
N ALA A 10 9.82 -35.33 -28.28
CA ALA A 10 8.96 -34.21 -27.88
C ALA A 10 8.09 -34.49 -26.63
N ASP A 11 7.74 -35.76 -26.39
CA ASP A 11 6.93 -36.19 -25.25
C ASP A 11 7.73 -36.43 -23.95
N LYS A 12 9.07 -36.42 -24.02
CA LYS A 12 10.00 -36.71 -22.92
C LYS A 12 10.62 -35.43 -22.34
N ILE A 13 9.78 -34.45 -22.05
CA ILE A 13 10.20 -33.12 -21.59
C ILE A 13 11.01 -33.15 -20.28
N PHE A 14 10.84 -34.15 -19.44
CA PHE A 14 11.56 -34.28 -18.17
C PHE A 14 12.76 -35.24 -18.24
N ALA A 15 13.21 -35.62 -19.44
CA ALA A 15 14.39 -36.46 -19.59
C ALA A 15 15.61 -35.89 -18.84
N GLY A 16 16.28 -36.73 -18.06
CA GLY A 16 17.43 -36.35 -17.24
C GLY A 16 17.10 -35.57 -15.96
N LYS A 17 15.82 -35.33 -15.66
CA LYS A 17 15.38 -34.69 -14.41
C LYS A 17 15.03 -35.74 -13.37
N VAL A 18 15.57 -35.54 -12.16
CA VAL A 18 15.24 -36.31 -10.95
C VAL A 18 14.43 -35.43 -10.03
N PHE A 19 13.24 -35.90 -9.67
CA PHE A 19 12.27 -35.25 -8.82
C PHE A 19 12.20 -35.95 -7.47
N VAL A 20 11.92 -35.18 -6.43
CA VAL A 20 11.46 -35.69 -5.14
C VAL A 20 10.17 -34.95 -4.80
N LEU A 21 9.18 -35.66 -4.28
CA LEU A 21 7.90 -35.09 -3.86
C LEU A 21 7.87 -35.02 -2.33
N GLN A 22 7.51 -33.87 -1.76
CA GLN A 22 7.40 -33.66 -0.31
C GLN A 22 6.14 -32.89 0.06
N GLY A 23 5.33 -33.44 0.95
CA GLY A 23 4.12 -32.82 1.47
C GLY A 23 2.83 -33.34 0.84
N ASN A 24 1.68 -32.89 1.37
CA ASN A 24 0.38 -33.34 0.88
C ASN A 24 -0.13 -32.42 -0.24
N PHE A 25 -0.13 -32.91 -1.48
CA PHE A 25 -0.59 -32.16 -2.66
C PHE A 25 -2.12 -32.17 -2.86
N GLY A 26 -2.87 -32.85 -1.98
CA GLY A 26 -4.32 -32.89 -1.97
C GLY A 26 -4.91 -34.18 -2.56
N ARG A 27 -6.18 -34.11 -2.98
CA ARG A 27 -6.92 -35.24 -3.55
C ARG A 27 -6.68 -35.36 -5.05
N TYR A 28 -7.22 -36.41 -5.65
CA TYR A 28 -7.17 -36.63 -7.10
C TYR A 28 -7.55 -35.33 -7.87
N PRO A 29 -6.79 -34.96 -8.93
CA PRO A 29 -5.68 -35.70 -9.54
C PRO A 29 -4.31 -35.47 -8.89
N ARG A 30 -4.18 -34.60 -7.89
CA ARG A 30 -2.91 -34.16 -7.28
C ARG A 30 -2.37 -35.12 -6.20
N THR A 31 -2.53 -36.43 -6.38
CA THR A 31 -1.94 -37.41 -5.45
C THR A 31 -0.49 -37.71 -5.83
N HIS A 32 0.35 -38.06 -4.85
CA HIS A 32 1.74 -38.49 -5.10
C HIS A 32 1.84 -39.53 -6.23
N LEU A 33 0.96 -40.53 -6.22
CA LEU A 33 0.93 -41.58 -7.23
C LEU A 33 0.71 -41.03 -8.64
N ASN A 34 -0.25 -40.13 -8.81
CA ASN A 34 -0.56 -39.53 -10.11
C ASN A 34 0.54 -38.59 -10.58
N ILE A 35 1.07 -37.76 -9.68
CA ILE A 35 2.19 -36.85 -9.99
C ILE A 35 3.41 -37.68 -10.44
N THR A 36 3.74 -38.75 -9.73
CA THR A 36 4.82 -39.66 -10.11
C THR A 36 4.59 -40.30 -11.48
N ARG A 37 3.37 -40.78 -11.76
CA ARG A 37 3.01 -41.34 -13.06
C ARG A 37 3.14 -40.31 -14.20
N LEU A 38 2.74 -39.07 -13.97
CA LEU A 38 2.87 -37.97 -14.93
C LEU A 38 4.34 -37.68 -15.23
N ILE A 39 5.17 -37.51 -14.19
CA ILE A 39 6.61 -37.28 -14.34
C ILE A 39 7.26 -38.41 -15.16
N ALA A 40 6.98 -39.67 -14.80
CA ALA A 40 7.53 -40.85 -15.47
C ALA A 40 7.11 -40.95 -16.94
N ARG A 41 5.83 -40.69 -17.25
CA ARG A 41 5.31 -40.66 -18.63
C ARG A 41 6.11 -39.70 -19.50
N HIS A 42 6.46 -38.54 -18.94
CA HIS A 42 7.24 -37.49 -19.59
C HIS A 42 8.76 -37.62 -19.43
N GLY A 43 9.26 -38.80 -19.04
CA GLY A 43 10.70 -39.12 -19.05
C GLY A 43 11.49 -38.69 -17.83
N GLY A 44 10.81 -38.16 -16.80
CA GLY A 44 11.45 -37.84 -15.52
C GLY A 44 11.51 -39.05 -14.60
N ARG A 45 12.39 -38.99 -13.60
CA ARG A 45 12.49 -39.99 -12.53
C ARG A 45 12.06 -39.38 -11.21
N VAL A 46 11.32 -40.12 -10.40
CA VAL A 46 10.97 -39.72 -9.03
C VAL A 46 11.71 -40.62 -8.05
N ASP A 47 12.51 -40.02 -7.17
CA ASP A 47 13.17 -40.71 -6.07
C ASP A 47 12.43 -40.43 -4.75
N THR A 48 12.59 -41.33 -3.78
CA THR A 48 11.98 -41.21 -2.45
C THR A 48 12.73 -40.25 -1.54
N MET A 49 14.02 -40.02 -1.78
CA MET A 49 14.90 -39.21 -0.95
C MET A 49 15.67 -38.20 -1.78
N VAL A 50 15.96 -37.05 -1.18
CA VAL A 50 16.83 -36.03 -1.79
C VAL A 50 18.26 -36.52 -1.77
N THR A 51 18.84 -36.68 -2.96
CA THR A 51 20.25 -37.00 -3.21
C THR A 51 20.94 -35.89 -4.02
N ASP A 52 22.26 -35.96 -4.22
CA ASP A 52 23.03 -34.96 -4.99
C ASP A 52 22.71 -34.96 -6.49
N ARG A 53 21.94 -35.95 -6.94
CA ARG A 53 21.40 -36.06 -8.30
C ARG A 53 20.01 -35.41 -8.43
N THR A 54 19.40 -35.00 -7.32
CA THR A 54 18.09 -34.37 -7.32
C THR A 54 18.15 -33.03 -8.02
N THR A 55 17.31 -32.87 -9.04
CA THR A 55 17.23 -31.63 -9.83
C THR A 55 16.06 -30.76 -9.41
N LEU A 56 14.96 -31.38 -8.97
CA LEU A 56 13.75 -30.69 -8.52
C LEU A 56 13.21 -31.32 -7.25
N LEU A 57 12.91 -30.47 -6.25
CA LEU A 57 12.09 -30.83 -5.11
C LEU A 57 10.73 -30.18 -5.30
N VAL A 58 9.68 -30.98 -5.46
CA VAL A 58 8.31 -30.51 -5.58
C VAL A 58 7.69 -30.53 -4.19
N THR A 59 7.14 -29.40 -3.75
CA THR A 59 6.60 -29.28 -2.40
C THR A 59 5.46 -28.27 -2.29
N THR A 60 4.78 -28.28 -1.16
CA THR A 60 3.75 -27.30 -0.80
C THR A 60 4.35 -26.18 0.04
N ILE A 61 3.62 -25.06 0.18
CA ILE A 61 4.07 -23.95 1.03
C ILE A 61 4.10 -24.40 2.50
N GLU A 62 3.08 -25.15 2.90
CA GLU A 62 2.92 -25.67 4.25
C GLU A 62 4.07 -26.60 4.63
N GLU A 63 4.43 -27.53 3.74
CA GLU A 63 5.53 -28.46 3.98
C GLU A 63 6.89 -27.75 3.95
N PHE A 64 7.09 -26.79 3.04
CA PHE A 64 8.32 -25.99 2.99
C PHE A 64 8.55 -25.20 4.28
N ARG A 65 7.49 -24.66 4.88
CA ARG A 65 7.56 -23.92 6.15
C ARG A 65 7.99 -24.81 7.34
N LYS A 66 7.72 -26.11 7.31
CA LYS A 66 8.12 -27.06 8.37
C LYS A 66 9.62 -27.34 8.43
N ARG A 67 10.39 -26.99 7.39
CA ARG A 67 11.85 -27.23 7.32
C ARG A 67 12.22 -28.70 7.59
N THR A 68 11.54 -29.64 6.94
CA THR A 68 11.90 -31.07 7.08
C THR A 68 13.32 -31.34 6.56
N PRO A 69 14.00 -32.41 7.00
CA PRO A 69 15.37 -32.71 6.57
C PRO A 69 15.54 -32.81 5.05
N ALA A 70 14.50 -33.28 4.34
CA ALA A 70 14.49 -33.30 2.88
C ALA A 70 14.49 -31.89 2.26
N ILE A 71 13.72 -30.96 2.84
CA ILE A 71 13.68 -29.55 2.42
C ILE A 71 15.03 -28.89 2.70
N GLU A 72 15.59 -29.07 3.90
CA GLU A 72 16.88 -28.48 4.26
C GLU A 72 18.01 -28.99 3.37
N LYS A 73 18.02 -30.28 3.07
CA LYS A 73 18.98 -30.86 2.12
C LYS A 73 18.81 -30.29 0.71
N ALA A 74 17.59 -30.09 0.23
CA ALA A 74 17.39 -29.46 -1.07
C ALA A 74 17.84 -27.99 -1.10
N ILE A 75 17.69 -27.27 0.01
CA ILE A 75 18.18 -25.90 0.15
C ILE A 75 19.71 -25.87 0.13
N SER A 76 20.37 -26.79 0.85
CA SER A 76 21.83 -26.84 0.92
C SER A 76 22.49 -27.19 -0.42
N LEU A 77 21.83 -27.95 -1.28
CA LEU A 77 22.27 -28.20 -2.66
C LEU A 77 22.28 -26.93 -3.53
N GLY A 78 21.49 -25.93 -3.17
CA GLY A 78 21.41 -24.64 -3.87
C GLY A 78 20.66 -24.71 -5.21
N LYS A 79 20.24 -23.53 -5.70
CA LYS A 79 19.38 -23.39 -6.90
C LYS A 79 20.02 -23.91 -8.19
N ALA A 80 21.35 -23.89 -8.28
CA ALA A 80 22.07 -24.40 -9.43
C ALA A 80 21.92 -25.93 -9.57
N ARG A 81 21.73 -26.64 -8.46
CA ARG A 81 21.58 -28.09 -8.43
C ARG A 81 20.12 -28.52 -8.28
N CYS A 82 19.46 -28.06 -7.23
CA CYS A 82 18.11 -28.49 -6.86
C CYS A 82 17.19 -27.27 -6.77
N ARG A 83 16.17 -27.23 -7.64
CA ARG A 83 15.14 -26.18 -7.61
C ARG A 83 13.95 -26.67 -6.80
N ILE A 84 13.53 -25.86 -5.84
CA ILE A 84 12.37 -26.16 -4.99
C ILE A 84 11.14 -25.46 -5.57
N VAL A 85 10.18 -26.23 -6.06
CA VAL A 85 9.03 -25.74 -6.83
C VAL A 85 7.70 -26.29 -6.29
N GLN A 86 6.59 -25.67 -6.66
CA GLN A 86 5.26 -26.24 -6.44
C GLN A 86 4.85 -27.21 -7.55
N TRP A 87 3.82 -28.02 -7.30
CA TRP A 87 3.26 -29.00 -8.24
C TRP A 87 2.88 -28.37 -9.59
N GLU A 88 2.41 -27.11 -9.56
CA GLU A 88 1.99 -26.35 -10.73
C GLU A 88 3.11 -26.26 -11.79
N TYR A 89 4.38 -26.37 -11.40
CA TYR A 89 5.48 -26.49 -12.36
C TYR A 89 5.32 -27.68 -13.31
N ILE A 90 4.90 -28.83 -12.78
CA ILE A 90 4.68 -30.06 -13.56
C ILE A 90 3.42 -29.89 -14.41
N GLU A 91 2.35 -29.40 -13.80
CA GLU A 91 1.06 -29.16 -14.46
C GLU A 91 1.25 -28.24 -15.68
N ASP A 92 1.86 -27.08 -15.49
CA ASP A 92 2.05 -26.07 -16.54
C ASP A 92 3.11 -26.46 -17.58
N SER A 93 4.02 -27.39 -17.24
CA SER A 93 4.96 -27.96 -18.21
C SER A 93 4.28 -28.96 -19.14
N ILE A 94 3.29 -29.71 -18.64
CA ILE A 94 2.59 -30.74 -19.42
C ILE A 94 1.41 -30.10 -20.18
N PHE A 95 0.55 -29.37 -19.47
CA PHE A 95 -0.69 -28.81 -19.97
C PHE A 95 -0.49 -27.36 -20.42
N THR A 96 0.40 -27.16 -21.39
CA THR A 96 0.66 -25.82 -21.91
C THR A 96 -0.53 -25.29 -22.71
N LYS A 97 -0.67 -23.96 -22.82
CA LYS A 97 -1.74 -23.31 -23.60
C LYS A 97 -1.81 -23.75 -25.07
N ASN A 98 -0.68 -24.18 -25.63
CA ASN A 98 -0.59 -24.59 -27.04
C ASN A 98 -0.77 -26.11 -27.21
N GLY A 99 -1.14 -26.83 -26.15
CA GLY A 99 -1.35 -28.28 -26.14
C GLY A 99 -0.09 -29.13 -26.29
N LYS A 100 1.09 -28.52 -26.46
CA LYS A 100 2.38 -29.22 -26.62
C LYS A 100 3.17 -29.16 -25.32
N PRO A 101 3.47 -30.30 -24.66
CA PRO A 101 4.31 -30.33 -23.47
C PRO A 101 5.66 -29.67 -23.71
N ARG A 102 6.14 -28.87 -22.76
CA ARG A 102 7.50 -28.31 -22.77
C ARG A 102 7.96 -27.99 -21.36
N VAL A 103 9.26 -28.04 -21.13
CA VAL A 103 9.85 -27.56 -19.87
C VAL A 103 9.68 -26.04 -19.79
N ILE A 104 8.88 -25.56 -18.84
CA ILE A 104 8.77 -24.13 -18.55
C ILE A 104 9.90 -23.67 -17.62
N SER A 105 10.10 -22.36 -17.52
CA SER A 105 10.99 -21.81 -16.50
C SER A 105 10.39 -22.05 -15.11
N ALA A 106 11.15 -22.71 -14.24
CA ALA A 106 10.73 -22.91 -12.85
C ALA A 106 10.70 -21.60 -12.03
N ASN A 107 11.19 -20.46 -12.55
CA ASN A 107 11.31 -19.22 -11.78
C ASN A 107 9.99 -18.78 -11.15
N PHE A 108 8.87 -18.96 -11.87
CA PHE A 108 7.55 -18.56 -11.40
C PHE A 108 6.98 -19.52 -10.34
N HIS A 109 7.34 -20.80 -10.44
CA HIS A 109 6.87 -21.87 -9.56
C HIS A 109 7.83 -22.15 -8.40
N GLU A 110 9.00 -21.52 -8.37
CA GLU A 110 9.92 -21.60 -7.25
C GLU A 110 9.23 -21.14 -5.97
N ILE A 111 9.36 -21.95 -4.92
CA ILE A 111 8.65 -21.72 -3.66
C ILE A 111 8.94 -20.32 -3.07
N GLN A 112 10.17 -19.84 -3.24
CA GLN A 112 10.59 -18.50 -2.81
C GLN A 112 9.90 -17.39 -3.62
N SER A 113 9.76 -17.57 -4.94
CA SER A 113 9.04 -16.62 -5.80
C SER A 113 7.55 -16.59 -5.48
N VAL A 114 6.96 -17.76 -5.17
CA VAL A 114 5.57 -17.89 -4.73
C VAL A 114 5.36 -17.13 -3.42
N LEU A 115 6.20 -17.41 -2.40
CA LEU A 115 6.14 -16.73 -1.10
C LEU A 115 6.29 -15.22 -1.22
N LYS A 116 7.22 -14.73 -2.05
CA LYS A 116 7.40 -13.28 -2.29
C LYS A 116 6.15 -12.63 -2.89
N ARG A 117 5.46 -13.33 -3.80
CA ARG A 117 4.20 -12.83 -4.40
C ARG A 117 3.06 -12.82 -3.39
N GLU A 118 2.93 -13.87 -2.59
CA GLU A 118 1.93 -13.97 -1.51
C GLU A 118 2.11 -12.84 -0.49
N ASN A 119 3.35 -12.59 -0.05
CA ASN A 119 3.66 -11.51 0.88
C ASN A 119 3.31 -10.12 0.32
N ARG A 120 3.66 -9.83 -0.94
CA ARG A 120 3.30 -8.55 -1.60
C ARG A 120 1.79 -8.34 -1.64
N LEU A 121 1.03 -9.38 -1.94
CA LEU A 121 -0.44 -9.31 -1.95
C LEU A 121 -1.00 -9.09 -0.54
N SER A 122 -0.41 -9.74 0.47
CA SER A 122 -0.77 -9.55 1.88
C SER A 122 -0.48 -8.12 2.35
N GLU A 123 0.70 -7.59 2.04
CA GLU A 123 1.10 -6.21 2.35
C GLU A 123 0.17 -5.20 1.68
N ALA A 124 -0.12 -5.37 0.38
CA ALA A 124 -1.05 -4.50 -0.35
C ALA A 124 -2.46 -4.50 0.29
N LYS A 125 -2.97 -5.69 0.68
CA LYS A 125 -4.25 -5.80 1.40
C LYS A 125 -4.22 -5.14 2.76
N ALA A 126 -3.13 -5.29 3.51
CA ALA A 126 -2.95 -4.66 4.81
C ALA A 126 -2.90 -3.13 4.70
N ILE A 127 -2.19 -2.60 3.70
CA ILE A 127 -2.14 -1.17 3.39
C ILE A 127 -3.54 -0.66 3.04
N TYR A 128 -4.24 -1.31 2.12
CA TYR A 128 -5.61 -0.93 1.74
C TYR A 128 -6.55 -0.92 2.95
N LYS A 129 -6.51 -1.97 3.77
CA LYS A 129 -7.32 -2.06 4.99
C LYS A 129 -6.99 -0.94 5.97
N LYS A 130 -5.70 -0.59 6.13
CA LYS A 130 -5.26 0.50 7.01
C LYS A 130 -5.77 1.86 6.52
N ILE A 131 -5.66 2.13 5.21
CA ILE A 131 -6.17 3.37 4.60
C ILE A 131 -7.68 3.46 4.76
N PHE A 132 -8.41 2.39 4.43
CA PHE A 132 -9.86 2.34 4.57
C PHE A 132 -10.32 2.59 6.01
N ILE A 133 -9.69 1.94 6.99
CA ILE A 133 -9.99 2.15 8.42
C ILE A 133 -9.67 3.58 8.85
N HIS A 134 -8.53 4.12 8.41
CA HIS A 134 -8.15 5.50 8.70
C HIS A 134 -9.19 6.48 8.18
N ASP A 135 -9.61 6.31 6.93
CA ASP A 135 -10.61 7.17 6.30
C ASP A 135 -11.97 7.04 6.95
N ALA A 136 -12.43 5.81 7.23
CA ALA A 136 -13.66 5.58 7.97
C ALA A 136 -13.65 6.25 9.36
N ASN A 137 -12.54 6.17 10.09
CA ASN A 137 -12.37 6.84 11.37
C ASN A 137 -12.35 8.37 11.23
N SER A 138 -11.73 8.90 10.16
CA SER A 138 -11.72 10.33 9.87
C SER A 138 -13.12 10.89 9.64
N MET A 139 -14.06 10.06 9.14
CA MET A 139 -15.45 10.43 8.86
C MET A 139 -16.43 10.09 10.00
N LYS A 140 -16.03 9.24 10.95
CA LYS A 140 -16.86 8.77 12.06
C LYS A 140 -17.64 9.91 12.72
N GLY A 141 -18.95 9.72 12.88
CA GLY A 141 -19.85 10.69 13.48
C GLY A 141 -20.32 11.81 12.56
N LEU A 142 -19.75 11.96 11.36
CA LEU A 142 -20.16 12.95 10.35
C LEU A 142 -20.87 12.28 9.17
N ALA A 143 -20.16 11.44 8.41
CA ALA A 143 -20.65 10.82 7.17
C ALA A 143 -20.38 9.31 7.13
N ASP A 144 -21.20 8.58 6.37
CA ASP A 144 -21.03 7.14 6.12
C ASP A 144 -19.96 6.91 5.03
N PRO A 145 -18.85 6.20 5.34
CA PRO A 145 -17.81 5.85 4.37
C PRO A 145 -18.27 4.98 3.19
N GLY A 146 -19.42 4.29 3.32
CA GLY A 146 -20.04 3.55 2.22
C GLY A 146 -20.77 4.45 1.22
N LEU A 147 -21.23 5.63 1.67
CA LEU A 147 -22.00 6.56 0.85
C LEU A 147 -21.20 7.78 0.41
N HIS A 148 -20.14 8.13 1.13
CA HIS A 148 -19.34 9.32 0.89
C HIS A 148 -17.85 9.00 1.04
N HIS A 149 -17.02 9.88 0.50
CA HIS A 149 -15.60 9.94 0.79
C HIS A 149 -15.17 11.41 0.95
N VAL A 150 -13.97 11.65 1.47
CA VAL A 150 -13.43 13.01 1.55
C VAL A 150 -12.99 13.44 0.16
N TYR A 151 -13.46 14.60 -0.28
CA TYR A 151 -13.14 15.15 -1.59
C TYR A 151 -11.62 15.32 -1.78
N VAL A 152 -11.16 14.97 -2.98
CA VAL A 152 -9.78 15.12 -3.45
C VAL A 152 -9.82 15.96 -4.72
N ASP A 153 -9.09 17.08 -4.74
CA ASP A 153 -9.03 17.91 -5.94
C ASP A 153 -8.10 17.33 -7.02
N THR A 154 -8.02 18.05 -8.12
CA THR A 154 -7.16 17.74 -9.28
C THR A 154 -5.67 17.73 -8.95
N THR A 155 -5.23 18.30 -7.82
CA THR A 155 -3.83 18.27 -7.36
C THR A 155 -3.53 17.00 -6.54
N GLY A 156 -4.55 16.21 -6.20
CA GLY A 156 -4.44 15.09 -5.28
C GLY A 156 -4.54 15.51 -3.81
N PHE A 157 -4.94 16.76 -3.52
CA PHE A 157 -5.09 17.23 -2.15
C PHE A 157 -6.43 16.79 -1.56
N LYS A 158 -6.34 16.08 -0.44
CA LYS A 158 -7.51 15.62 0.32
C LYS A 158 -7.98 16.73 1.26
N TYR A 159 -9.25 17.13 1.15
CA TYR A 159 -9.86 18.16 1.99
C TYR A 159 -10.23 17.63 3.39
N HIS A 160 -9.22 17.14 4.10
CA HIS A 160 -9.22 16.77 5.51
C HIS A 160 -8.29 17.74 6.25
N VAL A 161 -8.79 18.93 6.52
CA VAL A 161 -8.02 20.07 7.02
C VAL A 161 -8.07 20.12 8.53
N VAL A 162 -6.89 20.27 9.14
CA VAL A 162 -6.76 20.40 10.59
C VAL A 162 -6.32 21.82 10.92
N VAL A 163 -7.09 22.48 11.78
CA VAL A 163 -6.70 23.74 12.40
C VAL A 163 -6.65 23.57 13.91
N SER A 164 -5.62 24.09 14.55
CA SER A 164 -5.37 23.89 15.98
C SER A 164 -4.99 25.17 16.68
N ARG A 165 -5.34 25.27 17.96
CA ARG A 165 -4.98 26.38 18.84
C ARG A 165 -4.33 25.83 20.10
N LEU A 166 -3.29 26.51 20.55
CA LEU A 166 -2.64 26.25 21.84
C LEU A 166 -3.10 27.33 22.83
N THR A 167 -3.70 26.91 23.93
CA THR A 167 -4.11 27.82 25.01
C THR A 167 -3.38 27.42 26.29
N LYS A 168 -2.74 28.38 26.97
CA LYS A 168 -2.13 28.15 28.27
C LYS A 168 -3.13 28.57 29.35
N VAL A 169 -3.62 27.61 30.11
CA VAL A 169 -4.50 27.86 31.28
C VAL A 169 -3.88 27.15 32.47
N ASP A 170 -3.63 27.87 33.56
CA ASP A 170 -3.06 27.35 34.81
C ASP A 170 -1.77 26.54 34.63
N SER A 171 -0.81 27.10 33.89
CA SER A 171 0.49 26.45 33.58
C SER A 171 0.39 25.14 32.78
N LYS A 172 -0.81 24.76 32.30
CA LYS A 172 -1.04 23.60 31.43
C LYS A 172 -1.39 24.05 30.01
N THR A 173 -0.63 23.56 29.05
CA THR A 173 -0.91 23.76 27.62
C THR A 173 -2.07 22.86 27.21
N ARG A 174 -3.16 23.45 26.74
CA ARG A 174 -4.31 22.76 26.14
C ARG A 174 -4.26 22.91 24.63
N VAL A 175 -4.45 21.80 23.93
CA VAL A 175 -4.54 21.79 22.46
C VAL A 175 -5.97 21.58 22.06
N GLU A 176 -6.53 22.57 21.38
CA GLU A 176 -7.85 22.48 20.77
C GLU A 176 -7.71 22.28 19.27
N LYS A 177 -8.57 21.45 18.69
CA LYS A 177 -8.47 21.08 17.28
C LYS A 177 -9.84 21.03 16.62
N TYR A 178 -9.95 21.71 15.48
CA TYR A 178 -10.98 21.43 14.49
C TYR A 178 -10.38 20.57 13.36
N THR A 179 -11.07 19.49 13.01
CA THR A 179 -10.87 18.79 11.75
C THR A 179 -12.04 19.13 10.84
N LEU A 180 -11.81 19.90 9.79
CA LEU A 180 -12.77 20.30 8.78
C LEU A 180 -12.67 19.35 7.58
N LEU A 181 -13.81 18.82 7.12
CA LEU A 181 -13.89 17.87 6.01
C LEU A 181 -14.88 18.36 4.95
N LEU A 182 -14.48 18.27 3.69
CA LEU A 182 -15.38 18.35 2.54
C LEU A 182 -15.63 16.93 2.03
N PHE A 183 -16.89 16.52 1.98
CA PHE A 183 -17.32 15.20 1.50
C PHE A 183 -17.83 15.28 0.07
N GLU A 184 -17.62 14.22 -0.68
CA GLU A 184 -18.24 13.94 -1.99
C GLU A 184 -19.04 12.62 -1.87
N SER A 185 -20.23 12.55 -2.46
CA SER A 185 -21.01 11.32 -2.51
C SER A 185 -20.42 10.31 -3.49
N ASN A 186 -20.52 9.02 -3.18
CA ASN A 186 -20.06 7.96 -4.08
C ASN A 186 -20.99 7.74 -5.28
N ALA A 187 -22.25 8.17 -5.18
CA ALA A 187 -23.23 8.10 -6.25
C ALA A 187 -23.12 9.31 -7.20
N ALA A 188 -23.31 9.05 -8.49
CA ALA A 188 -23.47 10.08 -9.51
C ALA A 188 -24.97 10.42 -9.69
N PRO A 189 -25.34 11.70 -9.89
CA PRO A 189 -24.48 12.89 -9.87
C PRO A 189 -23.92 13.17 -8.46
N TYR A 190 -22.68 13.65 -8.40
CA TYR A 190 -22.01 13.90 -7.12
C TYR A 190 -22.67 15.06 -6.36
N THR A 191 -22.78 14.87 -5.05
CA THR A 191 -23.21 15.89 -4.09
C THR A 191 -22.11 16.10 -3.06
N TYR A 192 -22.04 17.31 -2.52
CA TYR A 192 -21.00 17.73 -1.61
C TYR A 192 -21.58 18.22 -0.29
N MET A 193 -20.81 18.07 0.79
CA MET A 193 -21.19 18.50 2.15
C MET A 193 -19.97 18.87 2.98
N VAL A 194 -20.13 19.78 3.94
CA VAL A 194 -19.07 20.17 4.86
C VAL A 194 -19.42 19.76 6.29
N GLY A 195 -18.50 19.07 6.95
CA GLY A 195 -18.62 18.73 8.37
C GLY A 195 -17.34 19.03 9.13
N ALA A 196 -17.44 19.24 10.44
CA ALA A 196 -16.24 19.43 11.26
C ALA A 196 -16.31 18.64 12.57
N LYS A 197 -15.15 18.23 13.06
CA LYS A 197 -14.96 17.62 14.38
C LYS A 197 -14.21 18.59 15.26
N TYR A 198 -14.72 18.85 16.45
CA TYR A 198 -14.03 19.65 17.45
C TYR A 198 -13.60 18.78 18.62
N ASN A 199 -12.31 18.85 18.94
CA ASN A 199 -11.69 18.11 20.03
C ASN A 199 -11.00 19.09 20.97
N ARG A 200 -11.22 18.89 22.27
CA ARG A 200 -10.55 19.64 23.33
C ARG A 200 -10.28 18.74 24.53
N PRO A 201 -9.25 19.02 25.35
CA PRO A 201 -8.88 18.18 26.48
C PRO A 201 -10.04 18.07 27.49
N GLY A 202 -10.30 16.86 27.98
CA GLY A 202 -11.31 16.61 29.02
C GLY A 202 -12.77 16.67 28.54
N ALA A 203 -13.03 16.80 27.24
CA ALA A 203 -14.39 16.79 26.68
C ALA A 203 -14.53 15.77 25.55
N ALA A 204 -15.76 15.26 25.37
CA ALA A 204 -16.10 14.42 24.23
C ALA A 204 -15.99 15.21 22.90
N THR A 205 -15.66 14.51 21.81
CA THR A 205 -15.62 15.10 20.47
C THR A 205 -16.99 15.66 20.10
N THR A 206 -17.03 16.93 19.70
CA THR A 206 -18.24 17.57 19.19
C THR A 206 -18.26 17.48 17.67
N TYR A 207 -19.39 17.10 17.09
CA TYR A 207 -19.58 17.00 15.65
C TYR A 207 -20.43 18.17 15.17
N ILE A 208 -19.87 19.00 14.30
CA ILE A 208 -20.51 20.17 13.68
C ILE A 208 -21.11 19.68 12.37
N LYS A 209 -22.44 19.67 12.31
CA LYS A 209 -23.23 19.15 11.19
C LYS A 209 -24.11 20.19 10.54
N GLU A 210 -24.06 21.44 11.00
CA GLU A 210 -24.90 22.55 10.54
C GLU A 210 -24.71 22.84 9.04
N TYR A 211 -23.54 22.48 8.49
CA TYR A 211 -23.18 22.64 7.07
C TYR A 211 -23.25 21.33 6.26
N MET A 212 -23.75 20.24 6.87
CA MET A 212 -23.87 18.94 6.21
C MET A 212 -25.19 18.83 5.44
N ILE A 213 -25.38 19.72 4.47
CA ILE A 213 -26.52 19.74 3.57
C ILE A 213 -26.01 19.40 2.16
N PRO A 214 -26.43 18.27 1.56
CA PRO A 214 -26.02 17.90 0.21
C PRO A 214 -26.29 19.04 -0.78
N SER A 215 -25.26 19.49 -1.48
CA SER A 215 -25.35 20.59 -2.43
C SER A 215 -24.32 20.46 -3.55
N THR A 216 -24.34 21.39 -4.50
CA THR A 216 -23.30 21.46 -5.54
C THR A 216 -21.94 21.79 -4.93
N PHE A 217 -20.87 21.48 -5.68
CA PHE A 217 -19.50 21.73 -5.24
C PHE A 217 -19.31 23.19 -4.79
N ASP A 218 -19.67 24.17 -5.62
CA ASP A 218 -19.46 25.59 -5.32
C ASP A 218 -20.14 26.05 -4.03
N VAL A 219 -21.32 25.52 -3.73
CA VAL A 219 -22.07 25.88 -2.52
C VAL A 219 -21.39 25.32 -1.29
N SER A 220 -21.06 24.03 -1.30
CA SER A 220 -20.33 23.38 -0.22
C SER A 220 -18.94 23.98 -0.04
N PHE A 221 -18.24 24.31 -1.13
CA PHE A 221 -16.90 24.87 -1.07
C PHE A 221 -16.89 26.28 -0.49
N LYS A 222 -17.90 27.11 -0.79
CA LYS A 222 -18.12 28.40 -0.11
C LYS A 222 -18.36 28.23 1.40
N GLN A 223 -19.11 27.21 1.81
CA GLN A 223 -19.31 26.91 3.24
C GLN A 223 -18.01 26.47 3.91
N PHE A 224 -17.19 25.69 3.20
CA PHE A 224 -15.86 25.30 3.66
C PHE A 224 -14.97 26.53 3.91
N HIS A 225 -14.86 27.43 2.93
CA HIS A 225 -14.12 28.70 3.07
C HIS A 225 -14.63 29.52 4.24
N LYS A 226 -15.95 29.68 4.36
CA LYS A 226 -16.59 30.42 5.44
C LYS A 226 -16.22 29.83 6.81
N PHE A 227 -16.28 28.52 6.97
CA PHE A 227 -15.91 27.87 8.23
C PHE A 227 -14.42 28.04 8.53
N PHE A 228 -13.55 27.83 7.53
CA PHE A 228 -12.11 28.00 7.69
C PHE A 228 -11.79 29.42 8.16
N LYS A 229 -12.26 30.45 7.43
CA LYS A 229 -12.07 31.86 7.78
C LYS A 229 -12.63 32.19 9.16
N LEU A 230 -13.81 31.66 9.52
CA LEU A 230 -14.40 31.87 10.84
C LEU A 230 -13.49 31.38 11.98
N LYS A 231 -12.71 30.32 11.76
CA LYS A 231 -11.82 29.75 12.80
C LYS A 231 -10.40 30.31 12.76
N THR A 232 -9.88 30.65 11.59
CA THR A 232 -8.48 31.07 11.41
C THR A 232 -8.30 32.57 11.23
N GLY A 233 -9.37 33.29 10.88
CA GLY A 233 -9.32 34.68 10.42
C GLY A 233 -8.73 34.87 9.01
N ILE A 234 -8.30 33.78 8.35
CA ILE A 234 -7.59 33.81 7.08
C ILE A 234 -8.49 33.21 6.00
N GLU A 235 -8.57 33.87 4.84
CA GLU A 235 -9.23 33.31 3.66
C GLU A 235 -8.53 32.01 3.21
N TRP A 236 -9.29 31.02 2.74
CA TRP A 236 -8.71 29.75 2.32
C TRP A 236 -7.66 29.92 1.21
N ASP A 237 -7.87 30.86 0.30
CA ASP A 237 -6.92 31.14 -0.79
C ASP A 237 -5.61 31.76 -0.29
N CYS A 238 -5.62 32.39 0.88
CA CYS A 238 -4.46 32.98 1.56
C CYS A 238 -3.84 32.04 2.61
N ARG A 239 -4.29 30.79 2.69
CA ARG A 239 -3.89 29.83 3.75
C ARG A 239 -2.38 29.55 3.83
N LEU A 240 -1.64 29.87 2.77
CA LEU A 240 -0.18 29.65 2.67
C LEU A 240 0.64 30.94 2.83
N ASP A 241 0.00 32.10 2.96
CA ASP A 241 0.66 33.41 2.92
C ASP A 241 1.37 33.78 4.24
N LYS A 242 1.46 32.83 5.19
CA LYS A 242 2.05 33.00 6.53
C LYS A 242 1.51 34.22 7.30
N LEU A 243 0.24 34.55 7.06
CA LEU A 243 -0.43 35.64 7.77
C LEU A 243 -0.50 35.34 9.28
N LYS A 244 -0.24 36.36 10.09
CA LYS A 244 -0.44 36.27 11.54
C LYS A 244 -1.94 36.31 11.83
N SER A 245 -2.49 35.21 12.32
CA SER A 245 -3.83 35.22 12.93
C SER A 245 -3.75 35.86 14.33
N GLY A 246 -4.86 36.40 14.83
CA GLY A 246 -4.91 36.95 16.19
C GLY A 246 -4.56 35.90 17.25
N GLU A 247 -4.13 36.33 18.45
CA GLU A 247 -3.60 35.44 19.51
C GLU A 247 -4.55 34.28 19.87
N ASP A 248 -5.86 34.48 19.75
CA ASP A 248 -6.89 33.48 20.04
C ASP A 248 -7.37 32.67 18.81
N SER A 249 -6.74 32.82 17.64
CA SER A 249 -7.21 32.16 16.41
C SER A 249 -6.68 30.73 16.28
N PHE A 250 -7.41 29.89 15.53
CA PHE A 250 -6.89 28.58 15.15
C PHE A 250 -5.89 28.71 14.00
N VAL A 251 -4.80 27.96 14.09
CA VAL A 251 -3.73 27.98 13.09
C VAL A 251 -3.84 26.76 12.19
N TYR A 252 -3.79 26.99 10.88
CA TYR A 252 -3.65 25.94 9.88
C TYR A 252 -2.18 25.59 9.69
N MET A 253 -1.85 24.29 9.79
CA MET A 253 -0.52 23.79 9.47
C MET A 253 -0.60 23.10 8.10
N PRO A 254 -0.09 23.72 7.03
CA PRO A 254 -0.14 23.11 5.71
C PRO A 254 0.74 21.86 5.63
N PRO A 255 0.41 20.91 4.75
CA PRO A 255 1.29 19.78 4.45
C PRO A 255 2.70 20.22 4.03
N PRO A 256 3.72 19.35 4.13
CA PRO A 256 5.07 19.59 3.60
C PRO A 256 5.08 20.07 2.13
N LYS A 257 6.11 20.80 1.71
CA LYS A 257 6.17 21.44 0.38
C LYS A 257 6.15 20.44 -0.78
N ASP A 258 6.64 19.23 -0.55
CA ASP A 258 6.69 18.11 -1.48
C ASP A 258 5.35 17.35 -1.60
N THR A 259 4.31 17.81 -0.90
CA THR A 259 2.98 17.19 -0.92
C THR A 259 1.93 18.14 -1.47
N PRO A 260 0.83 17.63 -2.06
CA PRO A 260 -0.27 18.47 -2.52
C PRO A 260 -0.79 19.39 -1.40
N ARG A 261 -1.02 20.66 -1.72
CA ARG A 261 -1.56 21.68 -0.78
C ARG A 261 -2.92 22.24 -1.23
N GLY A 262 -3.50 21.61 -2.24
CA GLY A 262 -4.76 21.98 -2.86
C GLY A 262 -4.60 23.00 -3.98
N VAL A 263 -5.66 23.18 -4.76
CA VAL A 263 -5.71 24.22 -5.80
C VAL A 263 -5.43 25.60 -5.18
N LEU A 264 -4.60 26.38 -5.87
CA LEU A 264 -4.23 27.75 -5.49
C LEU A 264 -4.74 28.74 -6.55
N PRO A 265 -4.97 30.00 -6.18
CA PRO A 265 -5.31 31.04 -7.14
C PRO A 265 -4.31 31.12 -8.29
N MET A 266 -4.81 31.42 -9.48
CA MET A 266 -3.97 31.61 -10.65
C MET A 266 -2.94 32.72 -10.39
N GLY A 267 -1.65 32.42 -10.58
CA GLY A 267 -0.56 33.38 -10.36
C GLY A 267 -0.06 33.49 -8.92
N TRP A 268 -0.54 32.65 -7.99
CA TRP A 268 0.02 32.61 -6.63
C TRP A 268 1.51 32.20 -6.67
N MET A 269 2.36 32.97 -6.00
CA MET A 269 3.78 32.70 -5.82
C MET A 269 4.09 32.53 -4.33
N GLU A 270 4.92 31.53 -4.00
CA GLU A 270 5.27 31.26 -2.60
C GLU A 270 6.12 32.41 -2.04
N PRO A 271 5.76 32.98 -0.86
CA PRO A 271 6.55 34.04 -0.25
C PRO A 271 7.98 33.56 0.07
N GLU A 272 8.98 34.26 -0.45
CA GLU A 272 10.38 33.99 -0.13
C GLU A 272 10.61 34.12 1.38
N VAL A 273 11.32 33.16 1.97
CA VAL A 273 11.72 33.24 3.38
C VAL A 273 12.82 34.30 3.43
N ALA A 274 12.50 35.50 3.92
CA ALA A 274 13.53 36.45 4.32
C ALA A 274 14.45 35.72 5.32
N LYS A 275 15.72 35.53 4.93
CA LYS A 275 16.74 35.09 5.87
C LYS A 275 16.75 36.09 7.02
N PRO A 276 16.86 35.66 8.29
CA PRO A 276 17.05 36.59 9.39
C PRO A 276 18.29 37.43 9.05
N ASP A 277 18.08 38.75 9.05
CA ASP A 277 19.13 39.74 8.88
C ASP A 277 20.06 39.57 10.08
N ASN A 278 21.21 38.91 9.86
CA ASN A 278 22.28 38.91 10.84
C ASN A 278 22.83 40.33 10.80
N GLY A 279 22.26 41.19 11.64
CA GLY A 279 22.75 42.54 11.88
C GLY A 279 24.24 42.49 12.12
N ALA A 280 25.01 42.92 11.12
CA ALA A 280 26.39 43.26 11.30
C ALA A 280 26.40 44.61 12.01
N ASP A 281 26.60 44.56 13.33
CA ASP A 281 27.03 45.71 14.11
C ASP A 281 28.34 46.22 13.49
N ASN A 282 28.22 47.22 12.64
CA ASN A 282 29.34 48.00 12.14
C ASN A 282 29.45 49.22 13.06
N GLU A 283 29.98 49.01 14.26
CA GLU A 283 30.38 50.13 15.11
C GLU A 283 31.69 50.69 14.54
N ALA A 284 31.52 51.79 13.81
CA ALA A 284 32.57 52.53 13.16
C ALA A 284 33.53 53.11 14.20
N ALA A 285 34.80 52.77 14.05
CA ALA A 285 35.91 53.57 14.56
C ALA A 285 35.84 54.98 13.96
N THR A 286 35.61 56.01 14.78
CA THR A 286 36.10 57.36 14.49
C THR A 286 36.36 58.14 15.78
N MET A 287 37.65 58.42 16.00
CA MET A 287 38.29 59.49 16.80
C MET A 287 37.87 59.73 18.25
#